data_AF-A0A7S0LT71-F1
#
_entry.id   AF-A0A7S0LT71-F1
#
_cell.length_a   1.000
_cell.length_b   1.000
_cell.length_c   1.000
_cell.angle_alpha   90.00
_cell.angle_beta   90.00
_cell.angle_gamma   90.00
#
_symmetry.space_group_name_H-M   'P 1'
#
loop_
_entity.id
_entity.type
_entity.pdbx_description
1 polymer ?
#
loop_
_entity_poly.entity_id
_entity_poly.type
_entity_poly.pdbx_seq_one_letter_code
_entity_poly.pdbx_strand_id
1 'polypeptide(L)'
;NTVQYGWPSWLRKQTEKQRLIWGYKILFLDVLFPLHVKKVIYIDADQLVYGDVGELWELPLHGAPMAMTPFCASHPNIETSGFRFWESGFWKVHLGPHSYH
;
A
#
# COMPACT_ATOMS: atom_id res chain seq x y z
N ASN A 1 -1.50 13.83 -19.51
CA ASN A 1 -0.08 13.85 -19.09
C ASN A 1 0.17 12.69 -18.15
N THR A 2 1.15 11.83 -18.47
CA THR A 2 1.59 10.72 -17.61
C THR A 2 2.84 11.14 -16.83
N VAL A 3 3.05 10.59 -15.64
CA VAL A 3 4.26 10.80 -14.82
C VAL A 3 5.19 9.61 -14.94
N GLN A 4 6.50 9.86 -14.87
CA GLN A 4 7.53 8.82 -14.87
C GLN A 4 8.74 9.28 -14.08
N TYR A 5 9.37 8.36 -13.35
CA TYR A 5 10.64 8.58 -12.66
C TYR A 5 11.62 7.47 -13.03
N GLY A 6 12.90 7.80 -13.19
CA GLY A 6 13.93 6.82 -13.52
C GLY A 6 14.53 6.21 -12.26
N TRP A 7 14.68 4.87 -12.21
CA TRP A 7 15.31 4.19 -11.09
C TRP A 7 16.76 4.68 -10.89
N PRO A 8 17.11 5.31 -9.74
CA PRO A 8 18.42 5.91 -9.55
C PRO A 8 19.56 4.88 -9.58
N SER A 9 20.72 5.26 -10.11
CA SER A 9 21.88 4.35 -10.25
C SER A 9 22.42 3.84 -8.91
N TRP A 10 22.29 4.65 -7.86
CA TRP A 10 22.75 4.33 -6.50
C TRP A 10 21.78 3.41 -5.73
N LEU A 11 20.51 3.32 -6.15
CA LEU A 11 19.51 2.50 -5.48
C LEU A 11 19.56 1.07 -6.03
N ARG A 12 19.60 0.06 -5.14
CA ARG A 12 19.69 -1.36 -5.53
C ARG A 12 18.57 -1.73 -6.51
N LYS A 13 18.97 -2.03 -7.76
CA LYS A 13 18.03 -2.40 -8.83
C LYS A 13 17.41 -3.77 -8.58
N GLN A 14 16.17 -3.92 -9.03
CA GLN A 14 15.49 -5.20 -9.14
C GLN A 14 15.59 -5.72 -10.59
N THR A 15 15.83 -7.02 -10.74
CA THR A 15 15.91 -7.67 -12.06
C THR A 15 14.55 -8.12 -12.55
N GLU A 16 13.67 -8.49 -11.64
CA GLU A 16 12.33 -8.96 -11.95
C GLU A 16 11.36 -7.78 -12.17
N LYS A 17 10.61 -7.82 -13.27
CA LYS A 17 9.66 -6.75 -13.63
C LYS A 17 8.61 -6.52 -12.54
N GLN A 18 8.12 -7.58 -11.90
CA GLN A 18 7.11 -7.46 -10.84
C GLN A 18 7.66 -6.71 -9.62
N ARG A 19 8.90 -7.00 -9.20
CA ARG A 19 9.57 -6.29 -8.10
C ARG A 19 9.85 -4.83 -8.43
N LEU A 20 10.16 -4.50 -9.69
CA LEU A 20 10.26 -3.12 -10.13
C LEU A 20 8.91 -2.40 -9.97
N ILE A 21 7.82 -3.00 -10.46
CA ILE A 21 6.47 -2.43 -10.32
C ILE A 21 6.12 -2.17 -8.85
N TRP A 22 6.37 -3.13 -7.96
CA TRP A 22 6.15 -2.96 -6.52
C TRP A 22 7.01 -1.85 -5.92
N GLY A 23 8.27 -1.72 -6.35
CA GLY A 23 9.13 -0.62 -5.94
C GLY A 23 8.56 0.75 -6.30
N TYR A 24 8.04 0.91 -7.53
CA TYR A 24 7.43 2.17 -7.95
C TYR A 24 6.15 2.53 -7.18
N LYS A 25 5.42 1.54 -6.67
CA LYS A 25 4.22 1.79 -5.84
C LYS A 25 4.54 2.44 -4.48
N ILE A 26 5.80 2.39 -4.01
CA ILE A 26 6.15 2.86 -2.65
C ILE A 26 7.38 3.77 -2.58
N LEU A 27 8.44 3.53 -3.37
CA LEU A 27 9.75 4.16 -3.16
C LEU A 27 9.85 5.60 -3.66
N PHE A 28 9.00 6.01 -4.59
CA PHE A 28 9.14 7.27 -5.31
C PHE A 28 7.93 8.19 -5.16
N LEU A 29 7.06 7.96 -4.17
CA LEU A 29 5.80 8.69 -4.03
C LEU A 29 5.98 10.21 -3.87
N ASP A 30 7.12 10.65 -3.32
CA ASP A 30 7.48 12.04 -3.10
C ASP A 30 8.05 12.73 -4.35
N VAL A 31 8.71 11.99 -5.24
CA VAL A 31 9.37 12.53 -6.45
C VAL A 31 8.65 12.19 -7.75
N LEU A 32 7.70 11.25 -7.72
CA LEU A 32 6.95 10.82 -8.90
C LEU A 32 5.89 11.86 -9.32
N PHE A 33 5.35 12.62 -8.37
CA PHE A 33 4.28 13.60 -8.61
C PHE A 33 4.80 15.04 -8.53
N PRO A 34 4.25 15.98 -9.32
CA PRO A 34 4.56 17.40 -9.18
C PRO A 34 4.23 17.94 -7.78
N LEU A 35 5.01 18.92 -7.31
CA LEU A 35 4.87 19.52 -5.96
C LEU A 35 3.50 20.15 -5.65
N HIS A 36 2.71 20.46 -6.69
CA HIS A 36 1.35 21.00 -6.51
C HIS A 36 0.30 19.92 -6.20
N VAL A 37 0.61 18.64 -6.42
CA VAL A 37 -0.25 17.50 -6.06
C VAL A 37 -0.23 17.34 -4.54
N LYS A 38 -1.41 17.38 -3.92
CA LYS A 38 -1.54 17.38 -2.44
C LYS A 38 -1.78 16.01 -1.84
N LYS A 39 -2.47 15.13 -2.55
CA LYS A 39 -2.83 13.78 -2.10
C LYS A 39 -3.02 12.91 -3.34
N VAL A 40 -2.72 11.62 -3.20
CA VAL A 40 -2.92 10.60 -4.23
C VAL A 40 -3.60 9.41 -3.58
N ILE A 41 -4.55 8.81 -4.29
CA ILE A 41 -5.20 7.57 -3.89
C ILE A 41 -4.74 6.49 -4.87
N TYR A 42 -4.15 5.42 -4.33
CA TYR A 42 -3.78 4.24 -5.11
C TYR A 42 -4.93 3.24 -5.08
N ILE A 43 -5.39 2.81 -6.25
CA ILE A 43 -6.39 1.76 -6.44
C ILE A 43 -5.77 0.73 -7.39
N ASP A 44 -5.76 -0.55 -7.00
CA ASP A 44 -5.19 -1.58 -7.87
C ASP A 44 -6.04 -1.79 -9.13
N ALA A 45 -5.40 -2.22 -10.21
CA ALA A 45 -6.00 -2.29 -11.54
C ALA A 45 -7.12 -3.35 -11.66
N ASP A 46 -7.19 -4.28 -10.70
CA ASP A 46 -8.19 -5.34 -10.64
C ASP A 46 -9.38 -5.01 -9.71
N GLN A 47 -9.40 -3.83 -9.10
CA GLN A 47 -10.47 -3.44 -8.18
C GLN A 47 -11.71 -2.94 -8.92
N LEU A 48 -12.88 -3.28 -8.38
CA LEU A 48 -14.16 -2.66 -8.74
C LEU A 48 -14.58 -1.68 -7.65
N VAL A 49 -14.85 -0.44 -8.03
CA VAL A 49 -15.26 0.63 -7.10
C VAL A 49 -16.76 0.88 -7.26
N TYR A 50 -17.52 0.58 -6.21
CA TYR A 50 -18.97 0.80 -6.16
C TYR A 50 -19.38 2.01 -5.32
N GLY A 51 -18.47 2.55 -4.49
CA GLY A 51 -18.69 3.70 -3.63
C GLY A 51 -18.06 4.99 -4.15
N ASP A 52 -18.25 6.08 -3.40
CA ASP A 52 -17.63 7.37 -3.72
C ASP A 52 -16.18 7.42 -3.21
N VAL A 53 -15.22 7.53 -4.14
CA VAL A 53 -13.78 7.68 -3.81
C VAL A 53 -13.51 9.01 -3.09
N GLY A 54 -14.39 10.01 -3.23
CA GLY A 54 -14.32 11.27 -2.49
C GLY A 54 -14.33 11.08 -0.98
N GLU A 55 -14.99 10.04 -0.47
CA GLU A 55 -14.96 9.70 0.97
C GLU A 55 -13.54 9.35 1.44
N LEU A 56 -12.75 8.67 0.62
CA LEU A 56 -11.34 8.38 0.91
C LEU A 56 -10.47 9.63 0.82
N TRP A 57 -10.83 10.56 -0.06
CA TRP A 57 -10.13 11.84 -0.19
C TRP A 57 -10.29 12.70 1.08
N GLU A 58 -11.48 12.72 1.66
CA GLU A 58 -11.78 13.50 2.87
C GLU A 58 -11.42 12.76 4.17
N LEU A 59 -11.01 11.50 4.10
CA LEU A 59 -10.63 10.71 5.27
C LEU A 59 -9.52 11.40 6.09
N PRO A 60 -9.75 11.69 7.39
CA PRO A 60 -8.73 12.31 8.23
C PRO A 60 -7.62 11.30 8.54
N LEU A 61 -6.38 11.65 8.16
CA LEU A 61 -5.21 10.82 8.42
C LEU A 61 -4.56 11.07 9.79
N HIS A 62 -5.09 12.01 10.58
CA HIS A 62 -4.60 12.34 11.93
C HIS A 62 -3.09 12.63 11.99
N GLY A 63 -2.55 13.29 10.96
CA GLY A 63 -1.13 13.64 10.86
C GLY A 63 -0.26 12.54 10.24
N ALA A 64 -0.80 11.36 9.92
CA ALA A 64 -0.08 10.34 9.18
C ALA A 64 0.11 10.74 7.70
N PRO A 65 1.26 10.40 7.09
CA PRO A 65 1.50 10.68 5.67
C PRO A 65 0.77 9.73 4.72
N MET A 66 0.28 8.59 5.24
CA MET A 66 -0.31 7.52 4.46
C MET A 66 -1.31 6.75 5.33
N ALA A 67 -2.37 6.24 4.69
CA ALA A 67 -3.25 5.23 5.24
C ALA A 67 -3.30 4.02 4.31
N MET A 68 -3.57 2.86 4.89
CA MET A 68 -3.75 1.59 4.19
C MET A 68 -4.93 0.84 4.82
N THR A 69 -5.53 -0.08 4.07
CA THR A 69 -6.61 -0.93 4.57
C THR A 69 -6.01 -2.20 5.19
N PRO A 70 -6.30 -2.52 6.46
CA PRO A 70 -5.80 -3.75 7.07
C PRO A 70 -6.49 -4.99 6.50
N PHE A 71 -5.85 -6.15 6.62
CA PHE A 71 -6.51 -7.44 6.35
C PHE A 71 -7.76 -7.63 7.22
N CYS A 72 -8.78 -8.27 6.66
CA CYS A 72 -10.06 -8.50 7.33
C CYS A 72 -9.91 -9.34 8.61
N ALA A 73 -10.17 -8.71 9.76
CA ALA A 73 -10.18 -9.36 11.07
C ALA A 73 -11.58 -9.79 11.52
N SER A 74 -12.63 -9.07 11.08
CA SER A 74 -14.01 -9.39 11.40
C SER A 74 -14.49 -10.61 10.61
N HIS A 75 -15.23 -11.52 11.27
CA HIS A 75 -15.78 -12.74 10.67
C HIS A 75 -14.73 -13.59 9.93
N PRO A 76 -13.67 -14.05 10.63
CA PRO A 76 -12.62 -14.83 10.00
C PRO A 76 -13.20 -16.14 9.45
N ASN A 77 -12.94 -16.40 8.17
CA ASN A 77 -13.26 -17.69 7.56
C ASN A 77 -12.30 -18.75 8.11
N ILE A 78 -12.82 -19.69 8.90
CA ILE A 78 -12.07 -20.73 9.59
C ILE A 78 -11.26 -21.58 8.59
N GLU A 79 -11.83 -21.87 7.42
CA GLU A 79 -11.19 -22.65 6.34
C GLU A 79 -9.90 -21.98 5.82
N THR A 80 -9.80 -20.66 5.95
CA THR A 80 -8.63 -19.88 5.49
C THR A 80 -7.69 -19.45 6.61
N SER A 81 -8.00 -19.79 7.87
CA SER A 81 -7.21 -19.36 9.03
C SER A 81 -5.75 -19.80 8.96
N GLY A 82 -5.48 -20.99 8.38
CA GLY A 82 -4.12 -21.51 8.20
C GLY A 82 -3.22 -20.68 7.25
N PHE A 83 -3.80 -19.84 6.39
CA PHE A 83 -3.05 -18.96 5.48
C PHE A 83 -2.73 -17.59 6.09
N ARG A 84 -3.24 -17.28 7.27
CA ARG A 84 -3.06 -15.99 7.95
C ARG A 84 -1.70 -15.95 8.65
N PHE A 85 -0.64 -15.96 7.85
CA PHE A 85 0.75 -16.03 8.33
C PHE A 85 1.13 -14.85 9.24
N TRP A 86 0.45 -13.71 9.11
CA TRP A 86 0.70 -12.53 9.94
C TRP A 86 0.22 -12.69 11.39
N GLU A 87 -0.61 -13.69 11.69
CA GLU A 87 -1.16 -13.93 13.03
C GLU A 87 -0.27 -14.84 13.90
N SER A 88 0.89 -15.26 13.40
CA SER A 88 1.83 -16.11 14.13
C SER A 88 3.30 -15.80 13.83
N GLY A 89 4.20 -16.41 14.60
CA GLY A 89 5.64 -16.37 14.36
C GLY A 89 6.22 -14.95 14.32
N PHE A 90 7.11 -14.72 13.34
CA PHE A 90 7.85 -13.47 13.19
C PHE A 90 6.91 -12.25 13.05
N TRP A 91 5.91 -12.32 12.17
CA TRP A 91 5.05 -11.17 11.86
C TRP A 91 4.22 -10.73 13.06
N LYS A 92 3.63 -11.67 13.81
CA LYS A 92 2.90 -11.34 15.04
C LYS A 92 3.79 -10.58 16.03
N VAL A 93 5.01 -11.07 16.24
CA VAL A 93 5.97 -10.47 17.20
C VAL A 93 6.43 -9.10 16.69
N HIS A 94 6.74 -8.99 15.40
CA HIS A 94 7.25 -7.77 14.80
C HIS A 94 6.20 -6.65 14.75
N LEU A 95 4.95 -6.99 14.42
CA LEU A 95 3.85 -6.03 14.34
C LEU A 95 3.38 -5.56 15.72
N GLY A 96 3.45 -6.43 16.73
CA GLY A 96 2.95 -6.13 18.07
C GLY A 96 1.46 -5.76 18.04
N PRO A 97 1.05 -4.55 18.45
CA PRO A 97 -0.35 -4.13 18.42
C PRO A 97 -0.85 -3.69 17.04
N HIS A 98 0.02 -3.59 16.04
CA HIS A 98 -0.33 -3.04 14.73
C HIS A 98 -0.95 -4.11 13.82
N SER A 99 -1.88 -3.69 12.97
CA SER A 99 -2.49 -4.57 11.96
C SER A 99 -1.53 -4.84 10.79
N TYR A 100 -1.71 -6.00 10.16
CA TYR A 100 -1.12 -6.28 8.86
C TYR A 100 -1.98 -5.63 7.76
N HIS A 101 -1.38 -4.73 6.99
CA HIS A 101 -2.01 -3.97 5.91
C HIS A 101 -1.55 -4.49 4.53
#